data_AF-A0AAN7U8Z5-F1
#
_entry.id   AF-A0AAN7U8Z5-F1
#
_cell.length_a   1.000
_cell.length_b   1.000
_cell.length_c   1.000
_cell.angle_alpha   90.00
_cell.angle_beta   90.00
_cell.angle_gamma   90.00
#
_symmetry.space_group_name_H-M   'P 1'
#
loop_
_entity.id
_entity.type
_entity.pdbx_description
1 polymer ?
#
loop_
_entity_poly.entity_id
_entity_poly.type
_entity_poly.pdbx_seq_one_letter_code
_entity_poly.pdbx_strand_id
1 'polypeptide(L)'
;MKFLIFVLLALIALSASTSVVSAQTKECEFCDFIVGCAEKYIERNESVTVTELEKVCKYAGEYQATCDSLISTYGNELIQLLVNKEPASVICSQVKACTSEEKKKLGTVECTICTFAVQEIEGFIANNSTENEIVTKLDDECSKFGGLSTTCQSIIKEYVPEFIQLLNNKQNPNQVCDEVKLCTNSVNSPRLIKRNTFRI
;
A
#
# COMPACT_ATOMS: atom_id res chain seq x y z
N MET A 1 10.65 -43.47 27.46
CA MET A 1 11.44 -43.54 26.21
C MET A 1 10.72 -42.97 24.98
N LYS A 2 9.42 -43.23 24.75
CA LYS A 2 8.65 -42.62 23.63
C LYS A 2 8.48 -41.09 23.74
N PHE A 3 8.32 -40.54 24.95
CA PHE A 3 8.23 -39.08 25.16
C PHE A 3 9.47 -38.31 24.72
N LEU A 4 10.67 -38.90 24.86
CA LEU A 4 11.92 -38.25 24.45
C LEU A 4 12.06 -38.15 22.92
N ILE A 5 11.46 -39.09 22.18
CA ILE A 5 11.44 -39.08 20.72
C ILE A 5 10.50 -37.98 20.19
N PHE A 6 9.34 -37.80 20.82
CA PHE A 6 8.42 -36.70 20.48
C PHE A 6 8.99 -35.33 20.81
N VAL A 7 9.75 -35.20 21.90
CA VAL A 7 10.46 -33.97 22.25
C VAL A 7 11.60 -33.68 21.26
N LEU A 8 12.35 -34.70 20.83
CA LEU A 8 13.38 -34.56 19.79
C LEU A 8 12.80 -34.18 18.42
N LEU A 9 11.67 -34.77 18.00
CA LEU A 9 10.99 -34.40 16.75
C LEU A 9 10.39 -33.00 16.80
N ALA A 10 9.88 -32.56 17.96
CA ALA A 10 9.41 -31.19 18.16
C ALA A 10 10.57 -30.17 18.14
N LEU A 11 11.74 -30.51 18.69
CA LEU A 11 12.93 -29.64 18.64
C LEU A 11 13.51 -29.49 17.22
N ILE A 12 13.44 -30.54 16.40
CA ILE A 12 13.83 -30.48 14.98
C ILE A 12 12.81 -29.64 14.16
N ALA A 13 11.54 -29.64 14.56
CA ALA A 13 10.53 -28.77 13.94
C ALA A 13 10.72 -27.28 14.31
N LEU A 14 11.28 -26.96 15.49
CA LEU A 14 11.54 -25.58 15.91
C LEU A 14 12.68 -24.90 15.14
N SER A 15 13.67 -25.64 14.63
CA SER A 15 14.76 -25.08 13.81
C SER A 15 14.40 -24.87 12.34
N ALA A 16 13.24 -25.37 11.88
CA ALA A 16 12.74 -25.13 10.52
C ALA A 16 12.02 -23.78 10.37
N SER A 17 11.72 -23.07 11.47
CA SER A 17 10.90 -21.86 11.47
C SER A 17 11.67 -20.53 11.43
N THR A 18 13.00 -20.51 11.57
CA THR A 18 13.75 -19.23 11.63
C THR A 18 14.30 -18.76 10.28
N SER A 19 14.52 -19.66 9.33
CA SER A 19 15.05 -19.32 8.00
C SER A 19 13.97 -18.95 6.97
N VAL A 20 12.72 -19.40 7.18
CA VAL A 20 11.59 -19.12 6.26
C VAL A 20 11.07 -17.70 6.45
N VAL A 21 11.02 -17.20 7.70
CA VAL A 21 10.49 -15.86 8.02
C VAL A 21 11.41 -14.76 7.45
N SER A 22 12.73 -14.88 7.55
CA SER A 22 13.65 -13.83 7.07
C SER A 22 13.82 -13.77 5.54
N ALA A 23 13.52 -14.86 4.83
CA ALA A 23 13.57 -14.90 3.36
C ALA A 23 12.32 -14.25 2.77
N GLN A 24 11.15 -14.54 3.35
CA GLN A 24 9.87 -14.00 2.92
C GLN A 24 9.74 -12.49 3.14
N THR A 25 10.26 -11.94 4.25
CA THR A 25 10.27 -10.49 4.48
C THR A 25 11.08 -9.75 3.41
N LYS A 26 12.18 -10.34 2.92
CA LYS A 26 12.99 -9.76 1.85
C LYS A 26 12.31 -9.82 0.49
N GLU A 27 11.56 -10.88 0.21
CA GLU A 27 10.73 -10.98 -0.99
C GLU A 27 9.61 -9.96 -0.99
N CYS A 28 9.02 -9.69 0.19
CA CYS A 28 8.01 -8.67 0.37
C CYS A 28 8.58 -7.26 0.16
N GLU A 29 9.70 -6.91 0.82
CA GLU A 29 10.40 -5.63 0.63
C GLU A 29 10.82 -5.39 -0.82
N PHE A 30 11.30 -6.44 -1.49
CA PHE A 30 11.70 -6.35 -2.90
C PHE A 30 10.50 -6.23 -3.84
N CYS A 31 9.39 -6.91 -3.53
CA CYS A 31 8.16 -6.76 -4.27
C CYS A 31 7.58 -5.34 -4.14
N ASP A 32 7.55 -4.78 -2.92
CA ASP A 32 7.10 -3.40 -2.68
C ASP A 32 7.96 -2.40 -3.47
N PHE A 33 9.28 -2.62 -3.50
CA PHE A 33 10.19 -1.82 -4.31
C PHE A 33 9.86 -1.88 -5.81
N ILE A 34 9.61 -3.08 -6.36
CA ILE A 34 9.26 -3.25 -7.77
C ILE A 34 7.91 -2.59 -8.09
N VAL A 35 6.91 -2.76 -7.23
CA VAL A 35 5.60 -2.13 -7.43
C VAL A 35 5.72 -0.61 -7.36
N GLY A 36 6.44 -0.06 -6.38
CA GLY A 36 6.68 1.39 -6.30
C GLY A 36 7.43 1.97 -7.50
N CYS A 37 8.33 1.19 -8.12
CA CYS A 37 8.94 1.57 -9.39
C CYS A 37 7.94 1.56 -10.56
N ALA A 38 7.03 0.58 -10.59
CA ALA A 38 5.99 0.47 -11.61
C ALA A 38 4.94 1.58 -11.48
N GLU A 39 4.50 1.89 -10.26
CA GLU A 39 3.56 3.00 -9.97
C GLU A 39 4.11 4.34 -10.47
N LYS A 40 5.38 4.66 -10.14
CA LYS A 40 6.05 5.88 -10.64
C LYS A 40 6.20 5.95 -12.16
N TYR A 41 6.33 4.80 -12.82
CA TYR A 41 6.39 4.73 -14.28
C TYR A 41 5.00 4.94 -14.90
N ILE A 42 3.96 4.38 -14.28
CA ILE A 42 2.56 4.54 -14.70
C ILE A 42 2.08 5.97 -14.50
N GLU A 43 2.44 6.63 -13.39
CA GLU A 43 2.07 8.04 -13.14
C GLU A 43 2.69 9.04 -14.12
N ARG A 44 3.81 8.67 -14.78
CA ARG A 44 4.42 9.48 -15.84
C ARG A 44 3.81 9.27 -17.23
N ASN A 45 2.98 8.24 -17.42
CA ASN A 45 2.44 7.87 -18.71
C ASN A 45 0.91 7.99 -18.69
N GLU A 46 0.42 9.10 -19.22
CA GLU A 46 -0.99 9.44 -19.36
C GLU A 46 -1.74 8.29 -20.06
N SER A 47 -2.56 7.55 -19.30
CA SER A 47 -3.43 6.44 -19.76
C SER A 47 -2.75 5.41 -20.68
N VAL A 48 -2.19 4.35 -20.10
CA VAL A 48 -1.73 3.18 -20.86
C VAL A 48 -2.90 2.56 -21.63
N THR A 49 -2.80 2.50 -22.95
CA THR A 49 -3.81 1.87 -23.84
C THR A 49 -3.33 0.51 -24.32
N VAL A 50 -4.25 -0.32 -24.84
CA VAL A 50 -3.90 -1.64 -25.40
C VAL A 50 -2.87 -1.50 -26.52
N THR A 51 -2.97 -0.43 -27.31
CA THR A 51 -2.03 -0.10 -28.39
C THR A 51 -0.60 0.15 -27.88
N GLU A 52 -0.44 0.69 -26.68
CA GLU A 52 0.89 0.86 -26.07
C GLU A 52 1.43 -0.48 -25.56
N LEU A 53 0.57 -1.32 -25.00
CA LEU A 53 0.92 -2.69 -24.60
C LEU A 53 1.34 -3.55 -25.81
N GLU A 54 0.65 -3.45 -26.94
CA GLU A 54 0.99 -4.16 -28.19
C GLU A 54 2.40 -3.80 -28.71
N LYS A 55 2.88 -2.57 -28.48
CA LYS A 55 4.25 -2.19 -28.88
C LYS A 55 5.31 -2.96 -28.10
N VAL A 56 5.02 -3.39 -26.87
CA VAL A 56 5.93 -4.19 -26.05
C VAL A 56 6.16 -5.58 -26.66
N CYS A 57 5.17 -6.15 -27.33
CA CYS A 57 5.29 -7.48 -27.95
C CYS A 57 6.34 -7.54 -29.06
N LYS A 58 6.70 -6.41 -29.67
CA LYS A 58 7.81 -6.33 -30.63
C LYS A 58 9.17 -6.66 -30.03
N TYR A 59 9.29 -6.58 -28.70
CA TYR A 59 10.51 -6.91 -27.96
C TYR A 59 10.47 -8.31 -27.36
N ALA A 60 9.36 -9.06 -27.51
CA ALA A 60 9.17 -10.38 -26.90
C ALA A 60 9.86 -11.53 -27.64
N GLY A 61 10.53 -11.25 -28.76
CA GLY A 61 11.29 -12.26 -29.52
C GLY A 61 10.42 -13.43 -29.99
N GLU A 62 10.80 -14.65 -29.64
CA GLU A 62 10.05 -15.86 -29.99
C GLU A 62 8.63 -15.90 -29.39
N TYR A 63 8.38 -15.14 -28.32
CA TYR A 63 7.09 -15.09 -27.62
C TYR A 63 6.13 -14.05 -28.20
N GLN A 64 6.50 -13.37 -29.29
CA GLN A 64 5.68 -12.29 -29.86
C GLN A 64 4.23 -12.71 -30.10
N ALA A 65 3.98 -13.87 -30.73
CA ALA A 65 2.62 -14.33 -30.99
C ALA A 65 1.81 -14.62 -29.71
N THR A 66 2.48 -15.18 -28.70
CA THR A 66 1.87 -15.42 -27.38
C THR A 66 1.58 -14.10 -26.66
N CYS A 67 2.49 -13.13 -26.76
CA CYS A 67 2.33 -11.78 -26.23
C CYS A 67 1.16 -11.06 -26.90
N ASP A 68 1.09 -11.06 -28.23
CA ASP A 68 0.00 -10.46 -29.00
C ASP A 68 -1.35 -11.07 -28.60
N SER A 69 -1.40 -12.40 -28.43
CA SER A 69 -2.61 -13.10 -27.97
C SER A 69 -3.00 -12.71 -26.54
N LEU A 70 -2.04 -12.59 -25.62
CA LEU A 70 -2.30 -12.20 -24.23
C LEU A 70 -2.79 -10.75 -24.15
N ILE A 71 -2.17 -9.82 -24.88
CA ILE A 71 -2.55 -8.41 -24.87
C ILE A 71 -3.88 -8.20 -25.60
N SER A 72 -4.15 -8.93 -26.69
CA SER A 72 -5.45 -8.87 -27.37
C SER A 72 -6.59 -9.43 -26.50
N THR A 73 -6.32 -10.49 -25.73
CA THR A 73 -7.35 -11.15 -24.90
C THR A 73 -7.58 -10.43 -23.58
N TYR A 74 -6.52 -10.02 -22.91
CA TYR A 74 -6.56 -9.50 -21.54
C TYR A 74 -6.15 -8.03 -21.43
N GLY A 75 -5.77 -7.36 -22.53
CA GLY A 75 -5.19 -6.01 -22.48
C GLY A 75 -6.03 -4.99 -21.74
N ASN A 76 -7.35 -4.97 -21.96
CA ASN A 76 -8.24 -4.06 -21.23
C ASN A 76 -8.37 -4.40 -19.75
N GLU A 77 -8.38 -5.69 -19.38
CA GLU A 77 -8.42 -6.11 -17.98
C GLU A 77 -7.09 -5.83 -17.28
N LEU A 78 -5.96 -6.11 -17.93
CA LEU A 78 -4.62 -5.74 -17.48
C LEU A 78 -4.50 -4.23 -17.30
N ILE A 79 -5.02 -3.43 -18.24
CA ILE A 79 -5.07 -1.97 -18.10
C ILE A 79 -5.94 -1.58 -16.92
N GLN A 80 -7.13 -2.18 -16.74
CA GLN A 80 -7.96 -1.88 -15.58
C GLN A 80 -7.26 -2.25 -14.26
N LEU A 81 -6.57 -3.39 -14.19
CA LEU A 81 -5.77 -3.77 -13.02
C LEU A 81 -4.61 -2.79 -12.77
N LEU A 82 -3.96 -2.31 -13.83
CA LEU A 82 -2.87 -1.33 -13.76
C LEU A 82 -3.37 0.10 -13.45
N VAL A 83 -4.57 0.46 -13.90
CA VAL A 83 -5.22 1.77 -13.68
C VAL A 83 -5.86 1.85 -12.30
N ASN A 84 -6.32 0.73 -11.73
CA ASN A 84 -6.99 0.68 -10.44
C ASN A 84 -6.03 0.85 -9.23
N LYS A 85 -4.74 1.18 -9.47
CA LYS A 85 -3.70 1.46 -8.46
C LYS A 85 -3.83 0.56 -7.23
N GLU A 86 -3.82 -0.76 -7.44
CA GLU A 86 -3.82 -1.64 -6.27
C GLU A 86 -2.53 -1.40 -5.48
N PRO A 87 -2.61 -1.18 -4.16
CA PRO A 87 -1.43 -0.88 -3.38
C PRO A 87 -0.46 -2.04 -3.47
N ALA A 88 0.84 -1.73 -3.44
CA ALA A 88 1.92 -2.71 -3.46
C ALA A 88 1.66 -3.91 -2.52
N SER A 89 1.12 -3.64 -1.33
CA SER A 89 0.75 -4.68 -0.36
C SER A 89 -0.29 -5.70 -0.86
N VAL A 90 -1.23 -5.29 -1.73
CA VAL A 90 -2.23 -6.17 -2.36
C VAL A 90 -1.59 -6.97 -3.49
N ILE A 91 -0.87 -6.31 -4.38
CA ILE A 91 -0.17 -6.96 -5.50
C ILE A 91 0.83 -8.00 -4.98
N CYS A 92 1.67 -7.61 -4.02
CA CYS A 92 2.69 -8.46 -3.42
C CYS A 92 2.12 -9.62 -2.62
N SER A 93 0.89 -9.50 -2.13
CA SER A 93 0.16 -10.63 -1.53
C SER A 93 -0.37 -11.60 -2.58
N GLN A 94 -0.94 -11.08 -3.68
CA GLN A 94 -1.51 -11.92 -4.73
C GLN A 94 -0.44 -12.80 -5.40
N VAL A 95 0.78 -12.26 -5.55
CA VAL A 95 1.94 -13.01 -6.05
C VAL A 95 2.67 -13.84 -4.98
N LYS A 96 2.13 -13.88 -3.74
CA LYS A 96 2.66 -14.63 -2.59
C LYS A 96 4.07 -14.19 -2.15
N ALA A 97 4.49 -12.98 -2.52
CA ALA A 97 5.73 -12.38 -2.05
C ALA A 97 5.63 -11.85 -0.61
N CYS A 98 4.41 -11.56 -0.12
CA CYS A 98 4.15 -11.16 1.27
C CYS A 98 3.19 -12.14 1.96
N THR A 99 3.40 -12.40 3.27
CA THR A 99 2.48 -13.20 4.09
C THR A 99 1.47 -12.36 4.86
N SER A 100 0.35 -12.97 5.27
CA SER A 100 -0.75 -12.29 5.99
C SER A 100 -0.33 -11.67 7.33
N GLU A 101 0.69 -12.22 8.01
CA GLU A 101 1.21 -11.69 9.28
C GLU A 101 2.01 -10.41 9.09
N GLU A 102 2.79 -10.31 8.02
CA GLU A 102 3.54 -9.09 7.65
C GLU A 102 2.58 -7.99 7.18
N LYS A 103 1.53 -8.38 6.45
CA LYS A 103 0.43 -7.52 5.98
C LYS A 103 -0.34 -6.86 7.12
N LYS A 104 -0.55 -7.59 8.22
CA LYS A 104 -1.25 -7.06 9.40
C LYS A 104 -0.47 -5.90 10.03
N LYS A 105 0.86 -5.97 10.05
CA LYS A 105 1.68 -4.93 10.66
C LYS A 105 1.81 -3.71 9.74
N LEU A 106 2.01 -3.92 8.44
CA LEU A 106 2.19 -2.84 7.47
C LEU A 106 0.89 -2.07 7.20
N GLY A 107 -0.21 -2.78 6.93
CA GLY A 107 -1.53 -2.16 6.72
C GLY A 107 -2.06 -1.44 7.96
N THR A 108 -1.62 -1.81 9.17
CA THR A 108 -1.97 -1.05 10.39
C THR A 108 -1.22 0.28 10.46
N VAL A 109 0.04 0.31 10.01
CA VAL A 109 0.86 1.53 10.00
C VAL A 109 0.37 2.52 8.94
N GLU A 110 0.15 2.05 7.71
CA GLU A 110 -0.37 2.85 6.59
C GLU A 110 -1.75 3.42 6.93
N CYS A 111 -2.65 2.58 7.47
CA CYS A 111 -3.97 3.01 7.90
C CYS A 111 -3.92 4.06 9.02
N THR A 112 -3.00 3.92 9.97
CA THR A 112 -2.83 4.89 11.07
C THR A 112 -2.37 6.25 10.53
N ILE A 113 -1.40 6.25 9.63
CA ILE A 113 -0.88 7.48 9.00
C ILE A 113 -1.94 8.13 8.12
N CYS A 114 -2.66 7.34 7.31
CA CYS A 114 -3.76 7.84 6.49
C CYS A 114 -4.84 8.50 7.36
N THR A 115 -5.27 7.81 8.42
CA THR A 115 -6.32 8.32 9.31
C THR A 115 -5.89 9.63 9.95
N PHE A 116 -4.62 9.74 10.36
CA PHE A 116 -4.06 10.99 10.85
C PHE A 116 -4.09 12.10 9.78
N ALA A 117 -3.57 11.82 8.59
CA ALA A 117 -3.50 12.78 7.50
C ALA A 117 -4.88 13.32 7.12
N VAL A 118 -5.85 12.43 6.86
CA VAL A 118 -7.20 12.82 6.43
C VAL A 118 -7.91 13.69 7.49
N GLN A 119 -7.70 13.41 8.77
CA GLN A 119 -8.25 14.22 9.86
C GLN A 119 -7.69 15.64 9.90
N GLU A 120 -6.40 15.81 9.64
CA GLU A 120 -5.74 17.12 9.63
C GLU A 120 -6.08 17.91 8.36
N ILE A 121 -6.13 17.22 7.20
CA ILE A 121 -6.46 17.82 5.90
C ILE A 121 -7.84 18.48 5.93
N GLU A 122 -8.84 17.86 6.56
CA GLU A 122 -10.18 18.45 6.72
C GLU A 122 -10.12 19.83 7.37
N GLY A 123 -9.29 19.98 8.42
CA GLY A 123 -9.07 21.25 9.10
C GLY A 123 -8.32 22.27 8.23
N PHE A 124 -7.36 21.84 7.42
CA PHE A 124 -6.64 22.75 6.53
C PHE A 124 -7.47 23.24 5.35
N ILE A 125 -8.32 22.37 4.77
CA ILE A 125 -9.29 22.73 3.74
C ILE A 125 -10.26 23.79 4.29
N ALA A 126 -10.77 23.59 5.50
CA ALA A 126 -11.65 24.57 6.17
C ALA A 126 -10.99 25.94 6.39
N ASN A 127 -9.65 25.98 6.47
CA ASN A 127 -8.86 27.20 6.60
C ASN A 127 -8.37 27.78 5.25
N ASN A 128 -8.87 27.27 4.11
CA ASN A 128 -8.43 27.67 2.76
C ASN A 128 -6.91 27.53 2.52
N SER A 129 -6.28 26.55 3.17
CA SER A 129 -4.87 26.24 2.88
C SER A 129 -4.73 25.66 1.48
N THR A 130 -3.67 26.02 0.79
CA THR A 130 -3.30 25.42 -0.50
C THR A 130 -2.79 23.99 -0.30
N GLU A 131 -2.87 23.17 -1.35
CA GLU A 131 -2.34 21.79 -1.34
C GLU A 131 -0.88 21.73 -0.88
N ASN A 132 -0.02 22.61 -1.40
CA ASN A 132 1.40 22.66 -1.00
C ASN A 132 1.57 22.98 0.49
N GLU A 133 0.79 23.93 1.03
CA GLU A 133 0.84 24.25 2.46
C GLU A 133 0.38 23.07 3.32
N ILE A 134 -0.62 22.31 2.85
CA ILE A 134 -1.10 21.09 3.50
C ILE A 134 0.01 20.04 3.53
N VAL A 135 0.63 19.77 2.38
CA VAL A 135 1.74 18.81 2.26
C VAL A 135 2.88 19.20 3.19
N THR A 136 3.32 20.46 3.18
CA THR A 136 4.42 20.92 4.04
C THR A 136 4.11 20.74 5.52
N LYS A 137 2.92 21.15 5.97
CA LYS A 137 2.53 21.02 7.38
C LYS A 137 2.46 19.56 7.83
N LEU A 138 1.93 18.68 6.98
CA LEU A 138 1.86 17.25 7.30
C LEU A 138 3.23 16.57 7.26
N ASP A 139 4.13 16.96 6.34
CA ASP A 139 5.52 16.47 6.27
C ASP A 139 6.31 16.87 7.54
N ASP A 140 6.07 18.07 8.07
CA ASP A 140 6.63 18.53 9.34
C ASP A 140 6.11 17.70 10.52
N GLU A 141 4.79 17.45 10.56
CA GLU A 141 4.18 16.60 11.59
C GLU A 141 4.68 15.15 11.52
N CYS A 142 4.93 14.63 10.31
CA CYS A 142 5.51 13.29 10.11
C CYS A 142 6.86 13.13 10.80
N SER A 143 7.64 14.20 11.00
CA SER A 143 8.92 14.13 11.73
C SER A 143 8.76 13.66 13.18
N LYS A 144 7.56 13.80 13.76
CA LYS A 144 7.22 13.40 15.13
C LYS A 144 6.89 11.91 15.25
N PHE A 145 6.74 11.18 14.14
CA PHE A 145 6.40 9.75 14.12
C PHE A 145 7.61 8.82 14.39
N GLY A 146 8.78 9.38 14.70
CA GLY A 146 9.96 8.62 15.13
C GLY A 146 10.44 7.65 14.06
N GLY A 147 10.43 6.35 14.36
CA GLY A 147 10.85 5.32 13.40
C GLY A 147 9.98 5.20 12.14
N LEU A 148 8.81 5.84 12.12
CA LEU A 148 7.86 5.81 11.00
C LEU A 148 7.86 7.11 10.18
N SER A 149 8.75 8.06 10.48
CA SER A 149 8.73 9.38 9.84
C SER A 149 8.85 9.30 8.32
N THR A 150 9.76 8.47 7.80
CA THR A 150 9.96 8.32 6.34
C THR A 150 8.75 7.71 5.65
N THR A 151 8.11 6.73 6.27
CA THR A 151 6.86 6.11 5.78
C THR A 151 5.73 7.14 5.78
N CYS A 152 5.60 7.93 6.85
CA CYS A 152 4.62 9.01 6.94
C CYS A 152 4.82 10.04 5.82
N GLN A 153 6.04 10.55 5.65
CA GLN A 153 6.37 11.52 4.61
C GLN A 153 6.09 10.99 3.20
N SER A 154 6.32 9.69 2.97
CA SER A 154 6.01 9.06 1.68
C SER A 154 4.51 9.05 1.41
N ILE A 155 3.71 8.61 2.39
CA ILE A 155 2.24 8.60 2.29
C ILE A 155 1.69 10.02 2.09
N ILE A 156 2.20 11.02 2.83
CA ILE A 156 1.77 12.41 2.68
C ILE A 156 2.06 12.93 1.27
N LYS A 157 3.26 12.69 0.74
CA LYS A 157 3.64 13.17 -0.59
C LYS A 157 2.85 12.51 -1.72
N GLU A 158 2.48 11.25 -1.52
CA GLU A 158 1.79 10.46 -2.54
C GLU A 158 0.27 10.68 -2.52
N TYR A 159 -0.36 10.69 -1.34
CA TYR A 159 -1.81 10.59 -1.23
C TYR A 159 -2.54 11.90 -0.88
N VAL A 160 -1.85 12.96 -0.41
CA VAL A 160 -2.52 14.24 -0.08
C VAL A 160 -3.38 14.81 -1.23
N PRO A 161 -2.93 14.81 -2.50
CA PRO A 161 -3.77 15.32 -3.60
C PRO A 161 -5.09 14.55 -3.74
N GLU A 162 -5.03 13.22 -3.64
CA GLU A 162 -6.21 12.35 -3.70
C GLU A 162 -7.10 12.52 -2.46
N PHE A 163 -6.52 12.63 -1.27
CA PHE A 163 -7.27 12.91 -0.03
C PHE A 163 -8.06 14.22 -0.12
N ILE A 164 -7.44 15.29 -0.62
CA ILE A 164 -8.12 16.58 -0.82
C ILE A 164 -9.26 16.44 -1.81
N GLN A 165 -9.06 15.73 -2.92
CA GLN A 165 -10.10 15.50 -3.93
C GLN A 165 -11.30 14.74 -3.33
N LEU A 166 -11.05 13.66 -2.60
CA LEU A 166 -12.07 12.83 -1.98
C LEU A 166 -12.86 13.61 -0.90
N LEU A 167 -12.17 14.40 -0.06
CA LEU A 167 -12.79 15.25 0.94
C LEU A 167 -13.63 16.38 0.32
N ASN A 168 -13.15 17.02 -0.76
CA ASN A 168 -13.92 18.02 -1.49
C ASN A 168 -15.18 17.44 -2.15
N ASN A 169 -15.15 16.16 -2.52
CA ASN A 169 -16.31 15.41 -3.00
C ASN A 169 -17.26 14.97 -1.87
N LYS A 170 -17.10 15.51 -0.65
CA LYS A 170 -17.91 15.24 0.54
C LYS A 170 -17.90 13.77 0.98
N GLN A 171 -16.83 13.03 0.65
CA GLN A 171 -16.64 11.73 1.28
C GLN A 171 -16.42 11.89 2.79
N ASN A 172 -16.90 10.90 3.54
CA ASN A 172 -16.66 10.86 4.96
C ASN A 172 -15.15 10.64 5.20
N PRO A 173 -14.47 11.51 5.98
CA PRO A 173 -13.06 11.35 6.34
C PRO A 173 -12.70 9.94 6.85
N ASN A 174 -13.64 9.27 7.51
CA ASN A 174 -13.45 7.92 8.04
C ASN A 174 -13.51 6.81 6.98
N GLN A 175 -13.89 7.13 5.74
CA GLN A 175 -13.99 6.19 4.62
C GLN A 175 -12.92 6.43 3.56
N VAL A 176 -12.29 7.61 3.54
CA VAL A 176 -11.24 7.96 2.56
C VAL A 176 -10.10 6.94 2.58
N CYS A 177 -9.64 6.54 3.77
CA CYS A 177 -8.54 5.58 3.89
C CYS A 177 -8.89 4.15 3.46
N ASP A 178 -10.16 3.75 3.56
CA ASP A 178 -10.64 2.47 3.03
C ASP A 178 -10.75 2.54 1.50
N GLU A 179 -11.20 3.68 0.96
CA GLU A 179 -11.36 3.92 -0.48
C GLU A 179 -10.02 3.85 -1.21
N VAL A 180 -8.99 4.49 -0.65
CA VAL A 180 -7.61 4.42 -1.18
C VAL A 180 -6.87 3.15 -0.74
N LYS A 181 -7.56 2.21 -0.09
CA LYS A 181 -7.06 0.88 0.33
C LYS A 181 -5.87 0.90 1.30
N LEU A 182 -5.53 2.05 1.88
CA LEU A 182 -4.52 2.17 2.95
C LEU A 182 -5.01 1.57 4.27
N CYS A 183 -6.33 1.52 4.46
CA CYS A 183 -6.97 0.71 5.49
C CYS A 183 -7.60 -0.51 4.82
N THR A 184 -7.21 -1.71 5.27
CA THR A 184 -7.94 -2.93 4.94
C THR A 184 -8.72 -3.36 6.17
N ASN A 185 -10.02 -3.61 6.00
CA ASN A 185 -10.91 -4.03 7.07
C ASN A 185 -10.55 -5.44 7.56
N SER A 186 -9.49 -5.55 8.36
CA SER A 186 -9.17 -6.72 9.18
C SER A 186 -8.95 -6.26 10.62
N VAL A 187 -10.08 -6.08 11.30
CA VAL A 187 -10.30 -6.17 12.76
C VAL A 187 -9.51 -5.20 13.65
N ASN A 188 -10.24 -4.17 14.12
CA ASN A 188 -10.03 -3.40 15.35
C ASN A 188 -8.70 -2.63 15.50
N SER A 189 -8.66 -1.41 14.95
CA SER A 189 -8.04 -0.28 15.66
C SER A 189 -9.15 0.51 16.36
N PRO A 190 -9.03 0.83 17.66
CA PRO A 190 -10.02 1.65 18.34
C PRO A 190 -10.14 2.96 17.58
N ARG A 191 -11.35 3.27 17.11
CA ARG A 191 -11.73 4.61 16.69
C ARG A 191 -11.10 5.57 17.71
N LEU A 192 -10.20 6.44 17.28
CA LEU A 192 -9.78 7.56 18.10
C LEU A 192 -11.02 8.44 18.27
N ILE A 193 -11.82 8.12 19.29
CA ILE A 193 -12.83 9.01 19.83
C ILE A 193 -12.04 10.26 20.18
N LYS A 194 -12.27 11.36 19.45
CA LYS A 194 -11.86 12.70 19.86
C LYS A 194 -12.35 12.89 21.29
N ARG A 195 -11.47 12.69 22.28
CA ARG A 195 -11.79 13.00 23.68
C ARG A 195 -11.61 14.49 23.85
N ASN A 196 -12.58 15.23 23.35
CA ASN A 196 -12.71 16.64 23.61
C ASN A 196 -13.26 16.80 25.04
N THR A 197 -12.41 16.68 26.06
CA THR A 197 -12.71 17.11 27.45
C THR A 197 -11.44 17.17 28.28
N PHE A 198 -10.80 18.34 28.31
CA PHE A 198 -10.19 18.85 29.54
C PHE A 198 -10.49 20.35 29.64
N ARG A 199 -11.64 20.64 30.26
CA ARG A 199 -11.96 21.93 30.85
C ARG A 199 -12.97 21.70 31.97
N ILE A 200 -12.45 21.43 33.16
CA ILE A 200 -13.03 21.84 34.45
C ILE A 200 -11.83 22.19 35.33
#